data_AF-A0A2G1W2A7-F1
#
_entry.id   AF-A0A2G1W2A7-F1
#
_cell.length_a   1.000
_cell.length_b   1.000
_cell.length_c   1.000
_cell.angle_alpha   90.00
_cell.angle_beta   90.00
_cell.angle_gamma   90.00
#
_symmetry.space_group_name_H-M   'P 1'
#
loop_
_entity.id
_entity.type
_entity.pdbx_description
1 polymer ?
#
loop_
_entity_poly.entity_id
_entity_poly.type
_entity_poly.pdbx_seq_one_letter_code
_entity_poly.pdbx_strand_id
1 'polypeptide(L)'
;MERSMLTLDPQPVAAIVSAIAQECSVRGFELVANPEELVKSKTKSATMKDTLSGTTNKKTPLRPEMKDIAPPAGLYIESHSSYAIQVGQLEVKLTPGEWSNAYRDLLLSRWHGYQQYAATARTWLQSNYSDDLNLFLVGPPGSKDEAEWRNFSEVIERNELVCRKLVWLPSKNEQEWPAQIDEFIERTFLAEPWKVAHTSKSANLDALSGASDDFSSWQKILERPEFRSESRDHDDLVKALLESLES
;
A
#
# COMPACT_ATOMS: atom_id res chain seq x y z
N MET A 1 37.84 -18.40 24.14
CA MET A 1 36.93 -19.19 23.28
C MET A 1 35.62 -18.41 23.24
N GLU A 2 35.64 -17.26 22.58
CA GLU A 2 34.50 -16.35 22.48
C GLU A 2 33.51 -16.91 21.46
N ARG A 3 32.32 -17.27 21.92
CA ARG A 3 31.18 -17.50 21.05
C ARG A 3 30.81 -16.16 20.43
N SER A 4 31.19 -15.99 19.17
CA SER A 4 30.64 -14.94 18.30
C SER A 4 29.12 -15.13 18.25
N MET A 5 28.41 -14.37 19.10
CA MET A 5 26.99 -14.14 18.92
C MET A 5 26.88 -13.32 17.63
N LEU A 6 26.56 -14.00 16.54
CA LEU A 6 25.99 -13.35 15.36
C LEU A 6 24.68 -12.71 15.82
N THR A 7 24.74 -11.47 16.27
CA THR A 7 23.57 -10.60 16.34
C THR A 7 23.09 -10.46 14.91
N LEU A 8 22.10 -11.26 14.51
CA LEU A 8 21.36 -10.99 13.29
C LEU A 8 20.76 -9.61 13.49
N ASP A 9 21.25 -8.63 12.74
CA ASP A 9 20.62 -7.30 12.68
C ASP A 9 19.13 -7.52 12.43
N PRO A 10 18.25 -7.02 13.33
CA PRO A 10 16.84 -7.31 13.24
C PRO A 10 16.32 -6.74 11.92
N GLN A 11 15.79 -7.65 11.11
CA GLN A 11 15.27 -7.31 9.80
C GLN A 11 13.88 -6.70 9.98
N PRO A 12 13.65 -5.44 9.60
CA PRO A 12 12.32 -4.81 9.70
C PRO A 12 11.22 -5.64 9.03
N VAL A 13 11.53 -6.27 7.88
CA VAL A 13 10.59 -7.18 7.20
C VAL A 13 10.23 -8.39 8.05
N ALA A 14 11.17 -8.96 8.81
CA ALA A 14 10.86 -10.07 9.70
C ALA A 14 9.97 -9.62 10.86
N ALA A 15 10.18 -8.41 11.39
CA ALA A 15 9.36 -7.85 12.45
C ALA A 15 7.90 -7.66 12.01
N ILE A 16 7.66 -7.06 10.83
CA ILE A 16 6.30 -6.84 10.33
C ILE A 16 5.60 -8.16 9.99
N VAL A 17 6.30 -9.13 9.39
CA VAL A 17 5.74 -10.46 9.08
C VAL A 17 5.39 -11.21 10.36
N SER A 18 6.26 -11.15 11.38
CA SER A 18 6.00 -11.76 12.68
C SER A 18 4.80 -11.12 13.38
N ALA A 19 4.66 -9.80 13.31
CA ALA A 19 3.54 -9.10 13.92
C ALA A 19 2.22 -9.40 13.20
N ILE A 20 2.21 -9.44 11.87
CA ILE A 20 1.04 -9.89 11.09
C ILE A 20 0.65 -11.32 11.49
N ALA A 21 1.63 -12.21 11.63
CA ALA A 21 1.36 -13.60 12.02
C ALA A 21 0.80 -13.70 13.44
N GLN A 22 1.34 -12.91 14.38
CA GLN A 22 0.80 -12.82 15.73
C GLN A 22 -0.64 -12.31 15.73
N GLU A 23 -0.92 -11.25 14.97
CA GLU A 23 -2.28 -10.67 14.88
C GLU A 23 -3.28 -11.66 14.28
N CYS A 24 -2.87 -12.40 13.24
CA CYS A 24 -3.67 -13.49 12.68
C CYS A 24 -3.95 -14.57 13.73
N SER A 25 -2.94 -14.97 14.52
CA SER A 25 -3.12 -15.96 15.58
C SER A 25 -4.07 -15.48 16.68
N VAL A 26 -4.00 -14.21 17.07
CA VAL A 26 -4.89 -13.62 18.08
C VAL A 26 -6.34 -13.60 17.60
N ARG A 27 -6.55 -13.34 16.31
CA ARG A 27 -7.89 -13.26 15.70
C ARG A 27 -8.43 -14.59 15.17
N GLY A 28 -7.62 -15.64 15.17
CA GLY A 28 -7.98 -16.95 14.64
C GLY A 28 -8.06 -16.99 13.11
N PHE A 29 -7.29 -16.15 12.42
CA PHE A 29 -7.16 -16.20 10.96
C PHE A 29 -6.18 -17.28 10.53
N GLU A 30 -6.44 -17.92 9.39
CA GLU A 30 -5.51 -18.86 8.79
C GLU A 30 -4.48 -18.09 7.97
N LEU A 31 -3.20 -18.32 8.26
CA LEU A 31 -2.07 -17.67 7.60
C LEU A 31 -1.25 -18.71 6.83
N VAL A 32 -1.08 -18.49 5.52
CA VAL A 32 -0.14 -19.25 4.70
C VAL A 32 1.02 -18.36 4.30
N ALA A 33 2.22 -18.70 4.76
CA ALA A 33 3.43 -17.95 4.46
C ALA A 33 4.10 -18.42 3.16
N ASN A 34 4.55 -17.45 2.35
CA ASN A 34 5.24 -17.60 1.07
C ASN A 34 4.56 -18.54 0.07
N PRO A 35 3.27 -18.32 -0.26
CA PRO A 35 2.64 -19.03 -1.36
C PRO A 35 3.38 -18.73 -2.67
N GLU A 36 3.58 -19.75 -3.50
CA GLU A 36 4.42 -19.65 -4.70
C GLU A 36 3.92 -18.55 -5.66
N GLU A 37 2.61 -18.34 -5.73
CA GLU A 37 1.94 -17.34 -6.56
C GLU A 37 2.39 -15.91 -6.24
N LEU A 38 2.67 -15.62 -4.96
CA LEU A 38 3.10 -14.30 -4.51
C LEU A 38 4.61 -14.06 -4.66
N VAL A 39 5.40 -15.12 -4.85
CA VAL A 39 6.86 -15.02 -4.97
C VAL A 39 7.30 -15.13 -6.43
N LYS A 40 6.40 -15.47 -7.35
CA LYS A 40 6.69 -15.60 -8.79
C LYS A 40 7.14 -14.29 -9.41
N SER A 41 8.22 -14.38 -10.18
CA SER A 41 8.83 -13.27 -10.88
C SER A 41 8.46 -13.19 -12.38
N LYS A 42 7.68 -14.16 -12.88
CA LYS A 42 7.16 -14.21 -14.24
C LYS A 42 5.64 -14.26 -14.25
N THR A 43 5.02 -13.61 -15.22
CA THR A 43 3.56 -13.68 -15.41
C THR A 43 3.12 -15.07 -15.84
N LYS A 44 1.84 -15.39 -15.58
CA LYS A 44 1.21 -16.65 -15.98
C LYS A 44 1.36 -16.92 -17.48
N SER A 45 1.07 -15.92 -18.32
CA SER A 45 1.17 -16.03 -19.78
C SER A 45 2.61 -16.22 -20.28
N ALA A 46 3.60 -15.60 -19.64
CA ALA A 46 5.01 -15.80 -19.99
C ALA A 46 5.45 -17.23 -19.66
N THR A 47 5.02 -17.74 -18.50
CA THR A 47 5.32 -19.12 -18.08
C THR A 47 4.66 -20.14 -19.02
N MET A 48 3.39 -19.93 -19.40
CA MET A 48 2.71 -20.80 -20.36
C MET A 48 3.39 -20.82 -21.74
N LYS A 49 3.90 -19.67 -22.21
CA LYS A 49 4.69 -19.59 -23.46
C LYS A 49 6.01 -20.36 -23.36
N ASP A 50 6.70 -20.30 -22.24
CA ASP A 50 7.94 -21.06 -22.01
C ASP A 50 7.65 -22.58 -22.02
N THR A 51 6.53 -23.01 -21.43
CA THR A 51 6.10 -24.43 -21.44
C THR A 51 5.73 -24.91 -22.84
N LEU A 52 4.95 -24.11 -23.60
CA LEU A 52 4.52 -24.46 -24.96
C LEU A 52 5.65 -24.44 -25.98
N SER A 53 6.65 -23.59 -25.78
CA SER A 53 7.81 -23.51 -26.69
C SER A 53 8.84 -24.60 -26.48
N GLY A 54 8.63 -25.53 -25.52
CA GLY A 54 9.58 -26.59 -25.18
C GLY A 54 10.96 -26.09 -24.73
N THR A 55 11.09 -24.78 -24.52
CA THR A 55 12.37 -24.12 -24.24
C THR A 55 12.53 -24.00 -22.75
N THR A 56 12.70 -25.12 -22.05
CA THR A 56 12.88 -25.18 -20.58
C THR A 56 14.09 -24.37 -20.08
N ASN A 57 14.97 -23.89 -20.97
CA ASN A 57 16.24 -23.27 -20.60
C ASN A 57 16.45 -21.81 -21.03
N LYS A 58 15.52 -21.17 -21.76
CA LYS A 58 15.58 -19.72 -21.97
C LYS A 58 14.82 -19.02 -20.85
N LYS A 59 15.51 -18.73 -19.74
CA LYS A 59 14.98 -17.85 -18.69
C LYS A 59 14.56 -16.52 -19.35
N THR A 60 13.26 -16.29 -19.51
CA THR A 60 12.74 -14.95 -19.78
C THR A 60 13.41 -13.99 -18.80
N PRO A 61 14.12 -12.96 -19.29
CA PRO A 61 14.88 -12.10 -18.40
C PRO A 61 13.90 -11.40 -17.46
N LEU A 62 14.27 -11.34 -16.17
CA LEU A 62 13.61 -10.46 -15.22
C LEU A 62 13.61 -9.04 -15.78
N ARG A 63 12.56 -8.29 -15.47
CA ARG A 63 12.57 -6.87 -15.75
C ARG A 63 13.77 -6.22 -15.04
N PRO A 64 14.44 -5.22 -15.65
CA PRO A 64 15.63 -4.60 -15.07
C PRO A 64 15.46 -4.21 -13.60
N GLU A 65 14.29 -3.66 -13.25
CA GLU A 65 13.92 -3.16 -11.93
C GLU A 65 13.81 -4.27 -10.86
N MET A 66 13.63 -5.53 -11.29
CA MET A 66 13.50 -6.68 -10.39
C MET A 66 14.83 -7.41 -10.15
N LYS A 67 15.87 -7.10 -10.92
CA LYS A 67 17.15 -7.84 -10.85
C LYS A 67 17.92 -7.56 -9.57
N ASP A 68 17.81 -6.33 -9.07
CA ASP A 68 18.62 -5.81 -7.98
C ASP A 68 17.84 -5.74 -6.65
N ILE A 69 16.66 -6.35 -6.59
CA ILE A 69 15.82 -6.43 -5.38
C ILE A 69 15.54 -7.87 -5.00
N ALA A 70 15.50 -8.11 -3.68
CA ALA A 70 15.05 -9.40 -3.15
C ALA A 70 13.57 -9.63 -3.48
N PRO A 71 13.15 -10.89 -3.70
CA PRO A 71 11.74 -11.20 -3.85
C PRO A 71 10.98 -10.82 -2.56
N PRO A 72 9.75 -10.28 -2.66
CA PRO A 72 8.95 -9.96 -1.49
C PRO A 72 8.54 -11.24 -0.74
N ALA A 73 8.35 -11.13 0.58
CA ALA A 73 7.68 -12.18 1.34
C ALA A 73 6.19 -12.18 1.01
N GLY A 74 5.62 -13.34 0.71
CA GLY A 74 4.19 -13.48 0.42
C GLY A 74 3.42 -13.97 1.63
N LEU A 75 2.20 -13.49 1.84
CA LEU A 75 1.28 -14.00 2.88
C LEU A 75 -0.13 -14.12 2.29
N TYR A 76 -0.78 -15.25 2.52
CA TYR A 76 -2.25 -15.35 2.43
C TYR A 76 -2.85 -15.33 3.80
N ILE A 77 -3.92 -14.57 3.96
CA ILE A 77 -4.69 -14.49 5.19
C ILE A 77 -6.14 -14.83 4.82
N GLU A 78 -6.61 -15.96 5.32
CA GLU A 78 -8.01 -16.36 5.22
C GLU A 78 -8.74 -16.00 6.51
N SER A 79 -9.78 -15.18 6.36
CA SER A 79 -10.67 -14.75 7.43
C SER A 79 -12.12 -14.86 6.95
N HIS A 80 -12.91 -13.78 7.04
CA HIS A 80 -14.17 -13.63 6.31
C HIS A 80 -13.94 -13.30 4.82
N SER A 81 -12.78 -12.70 4.51
CA SER A 81 -12.29 -12.43 3.16
C SER A 81 -10.89 -13.01 2.97
N SER A 82 -10.49 -13.20 1.72
CA SER A 82 -9.19 -13.76 1.31
C SER A 82 -8.22 -12.65 0.94
N TYR A 83 -7.23 -12.38 1.79
CA TYR A 83 -6.26 -11.31 1.55
C TYR A 83 -4.93 -11.86 1.08
N ALA A 84 -4.33 -11.20 0.10
CA ALA A 84 -2.97 -11.46 -0.33
C ALA A 84 -2.07 -10.27 0.01
N ILE A 85 -0.94 -10.53 0.68
CA ILE A 85 0.03 -9.50 1.04
C ILE A 85 1.40 -9.86 0.46
N GLN A 86 2.04 -8.89 -0.20
CA GLN A 86 3.47 -8.92 -0.47
C GLN A 86 4.17 -7.92 0.45
N VAL A 87 5.25 -8.35 1.11
CA VAL A 87 6.08 -7.50 1.96
C VAL A 87 7.47 -7.34 1.32
N GLY A 88 7.80 -6.12 0.92
CA GLY A 88 9.09 -5.78 0.32
C GLY A 88 9.91 -4.82 1.19
N GLN A 89 11.22 -4.83 1.00
CA GLN A 89 12.14 -3.90 1.66
C GLN A 89 12.68 -2.88 0.65
N LEU A 90 12.43 -1.59 0.90
CA LEU A 90 12.92 -0.51 0.04
C LEU A 90 14.44 -0.33 0.18
N GLU A 91 14.94 -0.33 1.41
CA GLU A 91 16.37 -0.30 1.70
C GLU A 91 16.74 -1.05 2.98
N VAL A 92 17.98 -1.54 3.02
CA VAL A 92 18.52 -2.24 4.19
C VAL A 92 19.13 -1.26 5.19
N LYS A 93 19.76 -0.19 4.70
CA LYS A 93 20.46 0.79 5.54
C LYS A 93 20.02 2.21 5.20
N LEU A 94 19.91 3.03 6.24
CA LEU A 94 19.68 4.45 6.08
C LEU A 94 20.99 5.11 5.65
N THR A 95 20.94 5.88 4.56
CA THR A 95 22.04 6.75 4.14
C THR A 95 21.70 8.18 4.57
N PRO A 96 22.15 8.64 5.76
CA PRO A 96 21.84 9.98 6.24
C PRO A 96 22.55 11.05 5.40
N GLY A 97 21.86 12.16 5.13
CA GLY A 97 22.49 13.42 4.74
C GLY A 97 22.45 13.81 3.26
N GLU A 98 22.18 12.91 2.31
CA GLU A 98 22.01 13.31 0.91
C GLU A 98 20.97 12.46 0.20
N TRP A 99 19.75 12.98 0.12
CA TRP A 99 18.73 12.53 -0.84
C TRP A 99 19.11 13.00 -2.25
N SER A 100 20.25 12.49 -2.74
CA SER A 100 20.73 12.78 -4.08
C SER A 100 19.74 12.26 -5.13
N ASN A 101 19.75 12.85 -6.32
CA ASN A 101 18.93 12.36 -7.44
C ASN A 101 19.20 10.88 -7.72
N ALA A 102 20.46 10.44 -7.64
CA ALA A 102 20.83 9.03 -7.82
C ALA A 102 20.20 8.11 -6.76
N TYR A 103 20.16 8.53 -5.50
CA TYR A 103 19.52 7.75 -4.44
C TYR A 103 18.00 7.68 -4.62
N ARG A 104 17.38 8.79 -5.01
CA ARG A 104 15.96 8.83 -5.33
C ARG A 104 15.61 7.92 -6.51
N ASP A 105 16.42 7.94 -7.57
CA ASP A 105 16.24 7.08 -8.75
C ASP A 105 16.39 5.60 -8.39
N LEU A 106 17.32 5.27 -7.49
CA LEU A 106 17.46 3.93 -6.92
C LEU A 106 16.18 3.50 -6.19
N LEU A 107 15.66 4.34 -5.29
CA LEU A 107 14.44 4.03 -4.53
C LEU A 107 13.22 3.87 -5.44
N LEU A 108 13.09 4.74 -6.45
CA LEU A 108 12.04 4.63 -7.48
C LEU A 108 12.15 3.31 -8.26
N SER A 109 13.36 2.94 -8.69
CA SER A 109 13.61 1.66 -9.36
C SER A 109 13.18 0.47 -8.50
N ARG A 110 13.54 0.48 -7.21
CA ARG A 110 13.14 -0.60 -6.27
C ARG A 110 11.64 -0.67 -6.05
N TRP A 111 11.00 0.48 -5.84
CA TRP A 111 9.54 0.54 -5.73
C TRP A 111 8.85 0.00 -6.99
N HIS A 112 9.29 0.41 -8.17
CA HIS A 112 8.76 -0.11 -9.43
C HIS A 112 8.99 -1.63 -9.58
N GLY A 113 10.12 -2.14 -9.11
CA GLY A 113 10.39 -3.57 -9.03
C GLY A 113 9.36 -4.31 -8.18
N TYR A 114 9.04 -3.83 -6.97
CA TYR A 114 7.99 -4.43 -6.13
C TYR A 114 6.59 -4.29 -6.73
N GLN A 115 6.29 -3.16 -7.36
CA GLN A 115 5.02 -2.99 -8.09
C GLN A 115 4.91 -4.00 -9.25
N GLN A 116 6.02 -4.32 -9.90
CA GLN A 116 6.06 -5.36 -10.94
C GLN A 116 5.89 -6.77 -10.35
N TYR A 117 6.43 -7.06 -9.17
CA TYR A 117 6.13 -8.30 -8.43
C TYR A 117 4.63 -8.40 -8.12
N ALA A 118 4.00 -7.32 -7.65
CA ALA A 118 2.57 -7.30 -7.38
C ALA A 118 1.73 -7.50 -8.66
N ALA A 119 2.10 -6.83 -9.75
CA ALA A 119 1.42 -7.00 -11.03
C ALA A 119 1.54 -8.44 -11.54
N THR A 120 2.70 -9.05 -11.31
CA THR A 120 2.96 -10.44 -11.68
C THR A 120 2.12 -11.40 -10.84
N ALA A 121 2.16 -11.24 -9.51
CA ALA A 121 1.37 -12.02 -8.57
C ALA A 121 -0.13 -11.97 -8.92
N ARG A 122 -0.67 -10.79 -9.23
CA ARG A 122 -2.07 -10.62 -9.64
C ARG A 122 -2.48 -11.50 -10.83
N THR A 123 -1.55 -11.88 -11.71
CA THR A 123 -1.85 -12.80 -12.84
C THR A 123 -1.97 -14.28 -12.44
N TRP A 124 -1.48 -14.63 -11.25
CA TRP A 124 -1.51 -15.98 -10.70
C TRP A 124 -2.62 -16.18 -9.67
N LEU A 125 -3.02 -15.10 -8.99
CA LEU A 125 -4.03 -15.15 -7.94
C LEU A 125 -5.41 -15.53 -8.48
N GLN A 126 -6.16 -16.26 -7.66
CA GLN A 126 -7.59 -16.45 -7.84
C GLN A 126 -8.33 -15.11 -7.63
N SER A 127 -9.53 -14.97 -8.18
CA SER A 127 -10.25 -13.68 -8.20
C SER A 127 -10.41 -13.06 -6.81
N ASN A 128 -10.79 -13.87 -5.81
CA ASN A 128 -10.94 -13.47 -4.41
C ASN A 128 -9.68 -12.85 -3.82
N TYR A 129 -8.50 -13.40 -4.10
CA TYR A 129 -7.23 -12.85 -3.63
C TYR A 129 -6.70 -11.69 -4.48
N SER A 130 -7.08 -11.66 -5.76
CA SER A 130 -6.53 -10.71 -6.73
C SER A 130 -7.05 -9.29 -6.54
N ASP A 131 -8.28 -9.17 -6.02
CA ASP A 131 -8.90 -7.88 -5.73
C ASP A 131 -8.41 -7.31 -4.39
N ASP A 132 -8.11 -8.19 -3.42
CA ASP A 132 -7.59 -7.87 -2.10
C ASP A 132 -6.06 -8.05 -1.97
N LEU A 133 -5.34 -7.87 -3.09
CA LEU A 133 -3.88 -7.82 -3.07
C LEU A 133 -3.40 -6.51 -2.45
N ASN A 134 -2.48 -6.62 -1.51
CA ASN A 134 -1.83 -5.50 -0.82
C ASN A 134 -0.30 -5.61 -0.95
N LEU A 135 0.36 -4.47 -1.12
CA LEU A 135 1.81 -4.37 -1.13
C LEU A 135 2.28 -3.53 0.06
N PHE A 136 2.92 -4.19 1.03
CA PHE A 136 3.55 -3.54 2.18
C PHE A 136 5.02 -3.33 1.89
N LEU A 137 5.50 -2.10 2.07
CA LEU A 137 6.89 -1.74 1.84
C LEU A 137 7.52 -1.23 3.13
N VAL A 138 8.74 -1.68 3.39
CA VAL A 138 9.44 -1.35 4.64
C VAL A 138 10.67 -0.51 4.34
N GLY A 139 10.78 0.64 5.01
CA GLY A 139 11.96 1.50 4.98
C GLY A 139 13.08 0.96 5.89
N PRO A 140 14.31 1.49 5.77
CA PRO A 140 15.40 1.13 6.66
C PRO A 140 15.19 1.68 8.09
N PRO A 141 15.80 1.08 9.13
CA PRO A 141 15.77 1.62 10.49
C PRO A 141 16.21 3.10 10.55
N GLY A 142 15.41 3.93 11.22
CA GLY A 142 15.62 5.39 11.30
C GLY A 142 14.95 6.19 10.18
N SER A 143 14.35 5.53 9.18
CA SER A 143 13.62 6.22 8.11
C SER A 143 12.39 7.00 8.60
N LYS A 144 11.83 6.65 9.77
CA LYS A 144 10.73 7.42 10.39
C LYS A 144 11.11 8.88 10.64
N ASP A 145 12.38 9.13 10.99
CA ASP A 145 12.86 10.43 11.46
C ASP A 145 13.21 11.38 10.31
N GLU A 146 13.46 10.84 9.10
CA GLU A 146 13.81 11.58 7.89
C GLU A 146 12.56 12.08 7.14
N ALA A 147 12.48 13.39 6.89
CA ALA A 147 11.31 14.02 6.24
C ALA A 147 11.11 13.53 4.79
N GLU A 148 12.23 13.35 4.12
CA GLU A 148 12.39 12.76 2.83
C GLU A 148 11.71 11.39 2.73
N TRP A 149 12.03 10.46 3.64
CA TRP A 149 11.42 9.14 3.66
C TRP A 149 9.91 9.18 3.89
N ARG A 150 9.44 10.09 4.75
CA ARG A 150 7.99 10.33 4.93
C ARG A 150 7.34 10.82 3.63
N ASN A 151 7.92 11.81 2.97
CA ASN A 151 7.42 12.30 1.68
C ASN A 151 7.41 11.20 0.61
N PHE A 152 8.44 10.36 0.55
CA PHE A 152 8.48 9.22 -0.38
C PHE A 152 7.40 8.19 -0.08
N SER A 153 7.17 7.90 1.20
CA SER A 153 6.11 6.98 1.63
C SER A 153 4.73 7.46 1.18
N GLU A 154 4.43 8.76 1.31
CA GLU A 154 3.16 9.32 0.82
C GLU A 154 3.01 9.21 -0.69
N VAL A 155 4.09 9.43 -1.46
CA VAL A 155 4.08 9.26 -2.92
C VAL A 155 3.76 7.83 -3.31
N ILE A 156 4.34 6.85 -2.60
CA ILE A 156 4.06 5.43 -2.81
C ILE A 156 2.59 5.11 -2.50
N GLU A 157 2.10 5.56 -1.35
CA GLU A 157 0.75 5.22 -0.88
C GLU A 157 -0.36 5.86 -1.72
N ARG A 158 -0.13 7.06 -2.27
CA ARG A 158 -1.07 7.71 -3.21
C ARG A 158 -1.14 7.02 -4.58
N ASN A 159 -0.17 6.18 -4.90
CA ASN A 159 -0.20 5.45 -6.16
C ASN A 159 -1.11 4.22 -6.02
N GLU A 160 -2.25 4.24 -6.71
CA GLU A 160 -3.22 3.13 -6.69
C GLU A 160 -3.03 2.13 -7.84
N LEU A 161 -1.93 2.24 -8.60
CA LEU A 161 -1.68 1.29 -9.70
C LEU A 161 -1.46 -0.11 -9.12
N VAL A 162 -2.09 -1.12 -9.74
CA VAL A 162 -1.97 -2.55 -9.42
C VAL A 162 -2.68 -3.00 -8.15
N CYS A 163 -2.41 -2.38 -7.00
CA CYS A 163 -2.89 -2.79 -5.68
C CYS A 163 -2.75 -1.66 -4.65
N ARG A 164 -3.43 -1.81 -3.50
CA ARG A 164 -3.26 -0.93 -2.34
C ARG A 164 -1.84 -1.08 -1.78
N LYS A 165 -1.20 0.06 -1.48
CA LYS A 165 0.16 0.10 -0.94
C LYS A 165 0.15 0.74 0.43
N LEU A 166 0.95 0.20 1.34
CA LEU A 166 1.20 0.80 2.65
C LEU A 166 2.69 0.73 2.94
N VAL A 167 3.24 1.79 3.52
CA VAL A 167 4.65 1.88 3.86
C VAL A 167 4.81 1.96 5.37
N TRP A 168 5.68 1.11 5.91
CA TRP A 168 6.13 1.18 7.28
C TRP A 168 7.56 1.73 7.33
N LEU A 169 7.75 2.83 8.05
CA LEU A 169 9.03 3.47 8.28
C LEU A 169 9.43 3.22 9.75
N PRO A 170 10.36 2.30 10.04
CA PRO A 170 10.79 2.04 11.41
C PRO A 170 11.64 3.19 11.96
N SER A 171 11.48 3.52 13.24
CA SER A 171 12.45 4.36 13.95
C SER A 171 13.79 3.64 14.12
N LYS A 172 14.81 4.41 14.48
CA LYS A 172 16.15 3.86 14.75
C LYS A 172 16.17 2.98 15.99
N ASN A 173 15.26 3.22 16.93
CA ASN A 173 15.16 2.49 18.19
C ASN A 173 14.18 1.32 18.05
N GLU A 174 14.73 0.11 18.03
CA GLU A 174 13.98 -1.15 17.89
C GLU A 174 12.94 -1.37 19.00
N GLN A 175 13.14 -0.79 20.18
CA GLN A 175 12.18 -0.90 21.29
C GLN A 175 10.84 -0.22 20.99
N GLU A 176 10.82 0.71 20.03
CA GLU A 176 9.62 1.42 19.61
C GLU A 176 8.89 0.70 18.46
N TRP A 177 9.53 -0.30 17.83
CA TRP A 177 8.94 -0.99 16.69
C TRP A 177 7.60 -1.66 17.01
N PRO A 178 7.38 -2.33 18.14
CA PRO A 178 6.08 -2.94 18.43
C PRO A 178 4.94 -1.94 18.35
N ALA A 179 5.05 -0.79 19.04
CA ALA A 179 4.02 0.25 19.00
C ALA A 179 3.83 0.83 17.58
N GLN A 180 4.91 1.01 16.82
CA GLN A 180 4.85 1.51 15.45
C GLN A 180 4.24 0.50 14.47
N ILE A 181 4.43 -0.79 14.72
CA ILE A 181 3.83 -1.85 13.94
C ILE A 181 2.35 -1.95 14.29
N ASP A 182 1.96 -1.78 15.55
CA ASP A 182 0.54 -1.71 15.95
C ASP A 182 -0.17 -0.55 15.22
N GLU A 183 0.42 0.66 15.23
CA GLU A 183 -0.06 1.82 14.44
C GLU A 183 -0.15 1.51 12.94
N PHE A 184 0.81 0.74 12.40
CA PHE A 184 0.77 0.31 11.01
C PHE A 184 -0.37 -0.68 10.74
N ILE A 185 -0.55 -1.69 11.61
CA ILE A 185 -1.60 -2.72 11.51
C ILE A 185 -2.98 -2.06 11.58
N GLU A 186 -3.17 -1.02 12.40
CA GLU A 186 -4.41 -0.24 12.50
C GLU A 186 -4.83 0.39 11.16
N ARG A 187 -3.88 0.67 10.26
CA ARG A 187 -4.14 1.21 8.91
C ARG A 187 -4.50 0.14 7.89
N THR A 188 -4.35 -1.14 8.25
CA THR A 188 -4.61 -2.30 7.39
C THR A 188 -6.03 -2.85 7.61
N PHE A 189 -6.42 -3.83 6.80
CA PHE A 189 -7.68 -4.56 7.00
C PHE A 189 -7.70 -5.38 8.30
N LEU A 190 -6.53 -5.70 8.87
CA LEU A 190 -6.43 -6.45 10.13
C LEU A 190 -7.01 -5.69 11.32
N ALA A 191 -7.12 -4.36 11.23
CA ALA A 191 -7.74 -3.55 12.27
C ALA A 191 -9.23 -3.88 12.49
N GLU A 192 -9.92 -4.41 11.47
CA GLU A 192 -11.38 -4.69 11.47
C GLU A 192 -12.23 -3.58 12.14
N PRO A 193 -12.13 -2.31 11.70
CA PRO A 193 -12.80 -1.19 12.36
C PRO A 193 -14.33 -1.35 12.43
N TRP A 194 -14.93 -2.14 11.54
CA TRP A 194 -16.35 -2.47 11.53
C TRP A 194 -16.79 -3.37 12.69
N LYS A 195 -15.91 -4.19 13.29
CA LYS A 195 -16.27 -4.98 14.47
C LYS A 195 -16.42 -4.11 15.72
N VAL A 196 -15.63 -3.03 15.81
CA VAL A 196 -15.73 -2.06 16.92
C VAL A 196 -16.93 -1.13 16.72
N ALA A 197 -17.34 -0.88 15.48
CA ALA A 197 -18.50 -0.05 15.14
C ALA A 197 -19.85 -0.59 15.66
N HIS A 198 -19.92 -1.82 16.17
CA HIS A 198 -21.10 -2.35 16.87
C HIS A 198 -21.15 -2.04 18.37
N THR A 199 -20.08 -1.45 18.93
CA THR A 199 -20.02 -1.02 20.35
C THR A 199 -19.90 0.50 20.50
N SER A 200 -19.49 1.20 19.44
CA SER A 200 -19.65 2.64 19.33
C SER A 200 -21.12 2.95 19.12
N LYS A 201 -21.76 3.64 20.08
CA LYS A 201 -23.07 4.30 19.91
C LYS A 201 -23.22 4.75 18.47
N SER A 202 -24.29 4.32 17.81
CA SER A 202 -24.85 4.87 16.58
C SER A 202 -24.35 6.28 16.29
N ALA A 203 -23.17 6.40 15.69
CA ALA A 203 -22.71 7.65 15.14
C ALA A 203 -23.60 7.80 13.91
N ASN A 204 -24.56 8.70 14.04
CA ASN A 204 -25.61 8.90 13.07
C ASN A 204 -24.96 9.19 11.71
N LEU A 205 -24.86 8.16 10.85
CA LEU A 205 -24.51 8.28 9.44
C LEU A 205 -25.55 9.16 8.70
N ASP A 206 -26.65 9.52 9.37
CA ASP A 206 -27.62 10.55 8.99
C ASP A 206 -27.07 11.99 9.00
N ALA A 207 -25.85 12.25 9.46
CA ALA A 207 -25.25 13.59 9.28
C ALA A 207 -25.04 13.96 7.80
N LEU A 208 -25.10 12.98 6.88
CA LEU A 208 -25.13 13.20 5.42
C LEU A 208 -26.55 13.17 4.83
N SER A 209 -27.58 12.71 5.54
CA SER A 209 -28.96 12.79 5.04
C SER A 209 -29.54 14.20 5.17
N GLY A 210 -28.97 15.04 6.03
CA GLY A 210 -29.23 16.49 6.07
C GLY A 210 -28.71 17.27 4.86
N ALA A 211 -27.80 16.70 4.05
CA ALA A 211 -27.34 17.33 2.81
C ALA A 211 -28.33 17.18 1.65
N SER A 212 -29.41 16.40 1.82
CA SER A 212 -30.48 16.28 0.81
C SER A 212 -31.30 17.55 0.66
N ASP A 213 -31.39 18.38 1.71
CA ASP A 213 -32.07 19.69 1.61
C ASP A 213 -31.22 20.68 0.78
N ASP A 214 -29.90 20.53 0.82
CA ASP A 214 -28.96 21.39 0.12
C ASP A 214 -28.92 21.10 -1.40
N PHE A 215 -29.13 19.85 -1.81
CA PHE A 215 -29.15 19.48 -3.23
C PHE A 215 -30.24 20.21 -4.03
N SER A 216 -31.38 20.50 -3.39
CA SER A 216 -32.47 21.27 -4.02
C SER A 216 -32.11 22.75 -4.23
N SER A 217 -31.31 23.31 -3.33
CA SER A 217 -30.75 24.66 -3.43
C SER A 217 -29.67 24.73 -4.52
N TRP A 218 -28.78 23.75 -4.56
CA TRP A 218 -27.76 23.60 -5.61
C TRP A 218 -28.37 23.38 -6.99
N GLN A 219 -29.43 22.58 -7.09
CA GLN A 219 -30.14 22.37 -8.35
C GLN A 219 -30.79 23.67 -8.85
N LYS A 220 -31.40 24.47 -7.97
CA LYS A 220 -31.94 25.79 -8.36
C LYS A 220 -30.85 26.75 -8.84
N ILE A 221 -29.64 26.69 -8.28
CA ILE A 221 -28.50 27.52 -8.70
C ILE A 221 -28.02 27.08 -10.08
N LEU A 222 -27.82 25.77 -10.29
CA LEU A 222 -27.36 25.21 -11.57
C LEU A 222 -28.39 25.34 -12.71
N GLU A 223 -29.67 25.50 -12.38
CA GLU A 223 -30.73 25.76 -13.36
C GLU A 223 -30.89 27.25 -13.71
N ARG A 224 -30.17 28.16 -13.05
CA ARG A 224 -30.24 29.59 -13.38
C ARG A 224 -29.65 29.86 -14.78
N PRO A 225 -30.21 30.83 -15.53
CA PRO A 225 -29.76 31.15 -16.89
C PRO A 225 -28.26 31.50 -16.98
N GLU A 226 -27.70 32.04 -15.90
CA GLU A 226 -26.29 32.42 -15.75
C GLU A 226 -25.31 31.24 -15.79
N PHE A 227 -25.74 30.01 -15.48
CA PHE A 227 -24.92 28.79 -15.55
C PHE A 227 -25.20 27.94 -16.80
N ARG A 228 -26.17 28.34 -17.65
CA ARG A 228 -26.59 27.58 -18.84
C ARG A 228 -26.10 28.13 -20.17
N SER A 229 -25.41 29.28 -20.21
CA SER A 229 -24.87 29.83 -21.45
C SER A 229 -23.42 29.38 -21.68
N GLU A 230 -23.18 28.69 -22.80
CA GLU A 230 -21.83 28.41 -23.29
C GLU A 230 -21.07 29.73 -23.54
N SER A 231 -19.87 29.81 -22.96
CA SER A 231 -18.96 30.95 -22.89
C SER A 231 -19.34 32.07 -21.92
N ARG A 232 -18.71 32.03 -20.74
CA ARG A 232 -18.29 33.23 -19.99
C ARG A 232 -17.13 32.89 -19.04
N ASP A 233 -16.36 33.94 -18.77
CA ASP A 233 -15.04 33.92 -18.12
C ASP A 233 -15.12 33.39 -16.69
N HIS A 234 -14.10 32.65 -16.25
CA HIS A 234 -14.08 31.90 -14.99
C HIS A 234 -14.31 32.80 -13.76
N ASP A 235 -13.91 34.07 -13.86
CA ASP A 235 -14.01 35.06 -12.79
C ASP A 235 -15.47 35.42 -12.45
N ASP A 236 -16.37 35.40 -13.44
CA ASP A 236 -17.79 35.69 -13.22
C ASP A 236 -18.49 34.58 -12.42
N LEU A 237 -18.07 33.32 -12.61
CA LEU A 237 -18.59 32.16 -11.88
C LEU A 237 -18.15 32.18 -10.42
N VAL A 238 -16.88 32.52 -10.16
CA VAL A 238 -16.33 32.60 -8.80
C VAL A 238 -17.01 33.72 -8.02
N LYS A 239 -17.26 34.86 -8.66
CA LYS A 239 -17.93 36.00 -8.02
C LYS A 239 -19.37 35.67 -7.64
N ALA A 240 -20.14 35.03 -8.52
CA ALA A 240 -21.52 34.63 -8.23
C ALA A 240 -21.60 33.61 -7.07
N LEU A 241 -20.61 32.73 -6.95
CA LEU A 241 -20.50 31.76 -5.86
C LEU A 241 -20.24 32.46 -4.51
N LEU A 242 -19.32 33.43 -4.48
CA LEU A 242 -18.99 34.16 -3.26
C LEU A 242 -20.16 35.01 -2.75
N GLU A 243 -20.90 35.69 -3.64
CA GLU A 243 -22.07 36.47 -3.27
C GLU A 243 -23.22 35.61 -2.70
N SER A 244 -23.29 34.32 -3.06
CA SER A 244 -24.30 33.39 -2.54
C SER A 244 -23.99 32.82 -1.15
N LEU A 245 -22.72 32.86 -0.72
CA LEU A 245 -22.28 32.38 0.59
C LEU A 245 -22.39 33.45 1.68
N GLU A 246 -22.60 34.72 1.29
CA GLU A 246 -22.73 35.86 2.20
C GLU A 246 -24.19 36.29 2.48
N SER A 247 -25.20 35.62 1.91
CA SER A 247 -26.64 35.84 2.19
C SER A 247 -27.29 34.65 2.90
#